data_AF-A0A9P6C7Y2-F1
#
_entry.id   AF-A0A9P6C7Y2-F1
#
_cell.length_a   1.000
_cell.length_b   1.000
_cell.length_c   1.000
_cell.angle_alpha   90.00
_cell.angle_beta   90.00
_cell.angle_gamma   90.00
#
_symmetry.space_group_name_H-M   'P 1'
#
loop_
_entity.id
_entity.type
_entity.pdbx_description
1 polymer ?
#
loop_
_entity_poly.entity_id
_entity_poly.type
_entity_poly.pdbx_seq_one_letter_code
_entity_poly.pdbx_strand_id
1 'polypeptide(L)'
;LHALAFWLSCLAAMVAAIPTFEHFTDWDTGMGSLIPGAAYIQAIGSNDAVNKETKHLNVHLEGFPGNLTATTNARRPEWFYIRHNRLYQVVNSTAIYPVNIKNITGTPDYPLQLISSQKNEGNKYGVWRWQGSMLFYEEGKLSNGGLYYECIPEGSLPGIFTFLEGAKPPVGCSPMTLHGF
;
A
#
# COMPACT_ATOMS: atom_id res chain seq x y z
N LEU A 1 -20.58 -57.81 19.60
CA LEU A 1 -21.21 -56.59 19.05
C LEU A 1 -20.62 -55.28 19.61
N HIS A 2 -20.28 -55.17 20.89
CA HIS A 2 -19.81 -53.89 21.47
C HIS A 2 -18.42 -53.42 21.00
N ALA A 3 -17.48 -54.32 20.71
CA ALA A 3 -16.16 -53.95 20.20
C ALA A 3 -16.20 -53.32 18.80
N LEU A 4 -17.12 -53.75 17.93
CA LEU A 4 -17.25 -53.23 16.57
C LEU A 4 -17.81 -51.79 16.56
N ALA A 5 -18.76 -51.51 17.46
CA ALA A 5 -19.34 -50.17 17.64
C ALA A 5 -18.30 -49.15 18.15
N PHE A 6 -17.39 -49.58 19.03
CA PHE A 6 -16.31 -48.72 19.54
C PHE A 6 -15.29 -48.35 18.44
N TRP A 7 -14.94 -49.31 17.57
CA TRP A 7 -14.04 -49.06 16.44
C TRP A 7 -14.66 -48.14 15.37
N LEU A 8 -15.95 -48.31 15.06
CA LEU A 8 -16.66 -47.42 14.14
C LEU A 8 -16.79 -45.99 14.68
N SER A 9 -16.98 -45.83 16.00
CA SER A 9 -16.98 -44.53 16.68
C SER A 9 -15.64 -43.80 16.57
N CYS A 10 -14.51 -44.50 16.77
CA CYS A 10 -13.18 -43.88 16.67
C CYS A 10 -12.82 -43.47 15.22
N LEU A 11 -13.27 -44.22 14.21
CA LEU A 11 -13.05 -43.87 12.81
C LEU A 11 -13.85 -42.62 12.40
N ALA A 12 -15.08 -42.45 12.89
CA ALA A 12 -15.87 -41.24 12.61
C ALA A 12 -15.26 -39.96 13.22
N ALA A 13 -14.62 -40.07 14.39
CA ALA A 13 -13.95 -38.93 15.03
C ALA A 13 -12.70 -38.45 14.27
N MET A 14 -12.03 -39.32 13.50
CA MET A 14 -10.85 -38.93 12.71
C MET A 14 -11.20 -38.26 11.37
N VAL A 15 -12.44 -38.41 10.87
CA VAL A 15 -12.86 -37.76 9.61
C VAL A 15 -13.36 -36.32 9.85
N ALA A 16 -13.82 -36.00 11.06
CA ALA A 16 -14.34 -34.66 11.39
C ALA A 16 -13.25 -33.62 11.75
N ALA A 17 -11.97 -34.01 11.77
CA ALA A 17 -10.85 -33.14 12.10
C ALA A 17 -10.04 -32.69 10.87
N ILE A 18 -10.64 -32.68 9.69
CA ILE A 18 -10.06 -31.94 8.56
C ILE A 18 -10.39 -30.47 8.83
N PRO A 19 -9.40 -29.59 9.11
CA PRO A 19 -9.68 -28.16 9.17
C PRO A 19 -10.27 -27.76 7.81
N THR A 20 -11.56 -27.47 7.78
CA THR A 20 -12.19 -26.83 6.65
C THR A 20 -11.63 -25.41 6.62
N PHE A 21 -10.60 -25.21 5.81
CA PHE A 21 -10.13 -23.87 5.47
C PHE A 21 -11.19 -23.20 4.57
N GLU A 22 -12.33 -22.83 5.17
CA GLU A 22 -13.48 -22.24 4.47
C GLU A 22 -13.27 -20.76 4.07
N HIS A 23 -12.06 -20.22 4.18
CA HIS A 23 -11.77 -18.79 3.97
C HIS A 23 -10.66 -18.50 2.93
N PHE A 24 -10.44 -19.39 1.96
CA PHE A 24 -9.44 -19.12 0.90
C PHE A 24 -9.90 -18.12 -0.17
N THR A 25 -11.17 -17.75 -0.22
CA THR A 25 -11.70 -16.80 -1.21
C THR A 25 -11.81 -15.37 -0.69
N ASP A 26 -11.62 -15.14 0.61
CA ASP A 26 -11.87 -13.84 1.25
C ASP A 26 -10.58 -13.05 1.48
N TRP A 27 -9.82 -12.91 0.40
CA TRP A 27 -8.53 -12.22 0.43
C TRP A 27 -8.65 -10.77 0.92
N ASP A 28 -9.76 -10.11 0.60
CA ASP A 28 -10.03 -8.71 0.95
C ASP A 28 -10.39 -8.51 2.43
N THR A 29 -10.70 -9.58 3.17
CA THR A 29 -10.99 -9.50 4.61
C THR A 29 -9.88 -10.14 5.47
N GLY A 30 -9.14 -11.10 4.92
CA GLY A 30 -8.18 -11.90 5.69
C GLY A 30 -6.77 -11.29 5.84
N MET A 31 -6.33 -10.38 4.96
CA MET A 31 -4.92 -9.98 4.95
C MET A 31 -4.50 -9.13 6.16
N GLY A 32 -5.44 -8.37 6.75
CA GLY A 32 -5.21 -7.65 8.01
C GLY A 32 -4.92 -8.57 9.20
N SER A 33 -5.36 -9.84 9.15
CA SER A 33 -5.03 -10.84 10.16
C SER A 33 -3.61 -11.41 9.99
N LEU A 34 -3.10 -11.43 8.74
CA LEU A 34 -1.76 -11.92 8.43
C LEU A 34 -0.68 -10.89 8.74
N ILE A 35 -0.97 -9.61 8.49
CA ILE A 35 -0.03 -8.50 8.70
C ILE A 35 -0.71 -7.44 9.58
N PRO A 36 -0.46 -7.45 10.90
CA PRO A 36 -1.02 -6.47 11.81
C PRO A 36 -0.67 -5.03 11.36
N GLY A 37 -1.68 -4.20 11.21
CA GLY A 37 -1.53 -2.79 10.79
C GLY A 37 -1.43 -2.59 9.28
N ALA A 38 -1.69 -3.61 8.46
CA ALA A 38 -1.91 -3.44 7.03
C ALA A 38 -3.29 -2.84 6.77
N ALA A 39 -3.32 -1.82 5.92
CA ALA A 39 -4.52 -1.06 5.56
C ALA A 39 -4.45 -0.61 4.10
N TYR A 40 -5.61 -0.33 3.52
CA TYR A 40 -5.66 0.39 2.26
C TYR A 40 -5.26 1.85 2.46
N ILE A 41 -4.58 2.43 1.49
CA ILE A 41 -4.24 3.85 1.53
C ILE A 41 -5.11 4.60 0.53
N GLN A 42 -5.97 5.48 1.04
CA GLN A 42 -6.77 6.38 0.23
C GLN A 42 -6.00 7.65 -0.09
N ALA A 43 -6.03 8.09 -1.34
CA ALA A 43 -5.55 9.39 -1.76
C ALA A 43 -6.71 10.41 -1.70
N ILE A 44 -6.49 11.52 -1.00
CA ILE A 44 -7.47 12.60 -0.83
C ILE A 44 -6.88 13.89 -1.39
N GLY A 45 -7.39 14.35 -2.52
CA GLY A 45 -6.96 15.56 -3.22
C GLY A 45 -7.98 16.71 -3.16
N SER A 46 -7.52 17.92 -3.51
CA SER A 46 -8.39 19.11 -3.52
C SER A 46 -9.60 19.00 -4.46
N ASN A 47 -9.50 18.17 -5.50
CA ASN A 47 -10.55 18.00 -6.51
C ASN A 47 -11.61 16.94 -6.12
N ASP A 48 -11.39 16.19 -5.03
CA ASP A 48 -12.29 15.12 -4.60
C ASP A 48 -13.60 15.66 -3.99
N ALA A 49 -13.64 16.94 -3.62
CA ALA A 49 -14.87 17.61 -3.22
C ALA A 49 -15.90 17.69 -4.38
N VAL A 50 -15.42 17.69 -5.63
CA VAL A 50 -16.26 17.77 -6.84
C VAL A 50 -16.55 16.38 -7.38
N ASN A 51 -15.54 15.50 -7.42
CA ASN A 51 -15.69 14.11 -7.84
C ASN A 51 -15.58 13.18 -6.62
N LYS A 52 -16.71 12.62 -6.19
CA LYS A 52 -16.79 11.71 -5.02
C LYS A 52 -16.11 10.35 -5.21
N GLU A 53 -15.29 10.17 -6.23
CA GLU A 53 -14.61 8.90 -6.47
C GLU A 53 -13.47 8.72 -5.48
N THR A 54 -13.52 7.63 -4.70
CA THR A 54 -12.45 7.28 -3.77
C THR A 54 -11.24 6.76 -4.55
N LYS A 55 -10.14 7.50 -4.50
CA LYS A 55 -8.86 7.07 -5.06
C LYS A 55 -8.07 6.26 -4.04
N HIS A 56 -7.48 5.16 -4.49
CA HIS A 56 -6.59 4.36 -3.66
C HIS A 56 -5.18 4.36 -4.23
N LEU A 57 -4.19 4.33 -3.34
CA LEU A 57 -2.79 4.14 -3.70
C LEU A 57 -2.61 2.71 -4.20
N ASN A 58 -2.06 2.57 -5.40
CA ASN A 58 -1.77 1.29 -6.04
C ASN A 58 -0.49 1.40 -6.84
N VAL A 59 0.07 0.27 -7.29
CA VAL A 59 1.03 0.26 -8.40
C VAL A 59 0.31 0.34 -9.74
N HIS A 60 1.02 0.82 -10.76
CA HIS A 60 0.47 0.86 -12.12
C HIS A 60 0.11 -0.54 -12.68
N LEU A 61 0.93 -1.55 -12.39
CA LEU A 61 0.69 -2.93 -12.81
C LEU A 61 0.46 -3.80 -11.57
N GLU A 62 -0.80 -4.13 -11.31
CA GLU A 62 -1.22 -4.95 -10.17
C GLU A 62 -0.39 -6.23 -10.07
N GLY A 63 0.05 -6.58 -8.86
CA GLY A 63 0.83 -7.80 -8.63
C GLY A 63 2.35 -7.63 -8.76
N PHE A 64 2.83 -6.49 -9.25
CA PHE A 64 4.26 -6.25 -9.47
C PHE A 64 4.73 -4.97 -8.81
N PRO A 65 5.97 -4.93 -8.28
CA PRO A 65 6.54 -3.69 -7.79
C PRO A 65 6.71 -2.70 -8.95
N GLY A 66 6.42 -1.43 -8.72
CA GLY A 66 6.56 -0.37 -9.71
C GLY A 66 6.22 1.01 -9.16
N ASN A 67 6.01 1.96 -10.07
CA ASN A 67 5.61 3.31 -9.71
C ASN A 67 4.25 3.28 -9.02
N LEU A 68 4.16 3.97 -7.88
CA LEU A 68 2.89 4.14 -7.19
C LEU A 68 2.07 5.24 -7.86
N THR A 69 0.78 5.00 -7.98
CA THR A 69 -0.22 5.84 -8.62
C THR A 69 -1.48 5.87 -7.75
N ALA A 70 -2.34 6.88 -7.95
CA ALA A 70 -3.66 6.91 -7.35
C ALA A 70 -4.68 6.50 -8.42
N THR A 71 -5.39 5.39 -8.22
CA THR A 71 -6.38 4.90 -9.18
C THR A 71 -7.79 5.01 -8.60
N THR A 72 -8.72 5.49 -9.42
CA THR A 72 -10.16 5.37 -9.13
C THR A 72 -10.64 4.00 -9.58
N ASN A 73 -11.57 3.40 -8.84
CA ASN A 73 -12.21 2.14 -9.19
C ASN A 73 -11.25 0.94 -9.37
N ALA A 74 -10.14 0.91 -8.62
CA ALA A 74 -9.30 -0.28 -8.54
C ALA A 74 -10.16 -1.47 -8.10
N ARG A 75 -10.19 -2.53 -8.90
CA ARG A 75 -10.97 -3.74 -8.57
C ARG A 75 -10.52 -4.30 -7.22
N ARG A 76 -9.24 -4.13 -6.89
CA ARG A 76 -8.68 -4.49 -5.60
C ARG A 76 -7.59 -3.51 -5.18
N PRO A 77 -7.86 -2.60 -4.23
CA PRO A 77 -6.83 -1.74 -3.67
C PRO A 77 -5.72 -2.58 -3.01
N GLU A 78 -4.49 -2.07 -3.08
CA GLU A 78 -3.35 -2.72 -2.45
C GLU A 78 -3.22 -2.34 -0.98
N TRP A 79 -2.65 -3.25 -0.22
CA TRP A 79 -2.49 -3.08 1.22
C TRP A 79 -1.10 -2.55 1.52
N PHE A 80 -1.02 -1.67 2.49
CA PHE A 80 0.24 -1.09 2.93
C PHE A 80 0.34 -1.11 4.44
N TYR A 81 1.56 -1.24 4.94
CA TYR A 81 1.82 -1.16 6.38
C TYR A 81 3.19 -0.54 6.65
N ILE A 82 3.35 -0.01 7.86
CA ILE A 82 4.62 0.54 8.32
C ILE A 82 5.25 -0.42 9.33
N ARG A 83 6.53 -0.76 9.11
CA ARG A 83 7.33 -1.53 10.07
C ARG A 83 8.75 -0.98 10.13
N HIS A 84 9.23 -0.70 11.35
CA HIS A 84 10.55 -0.09 11.58
C HIS A 84 10.78 1.16 10.71
N ASN A 85 9.83 2.09 10.73
CA ASN A 85 9.88 3.36 9.99
C ASN A 85 9.96 3.21 8.47
N ARG A 86 9.54 2.05 7.93
CA ARG A 86 9.50 1.79 6.49
C ARG A 86 8.10 1.39 6.06
N LEU A 87 7.68 1.92 4.93
CA LEU A 87 6.43 1.56 4.29
C LEU A 87 6.64 0.35 3.38
N TYR A 88 5.71 -0.59 3.43
CA TYR A 88 5.70 -1.80 2.63
C TYR A 88 4.36 -1.93 1.92
N GLN A 89 4.40 -2.36 0.67
CA GLN A 89 3.26 -2.81 -0.11
C GLN A 89 3.13 -4.32 0.05
N VAL A 90 1.94 -4.77 0.39
CA VAL A 90 1.58 -6.18 0.43
C VAL A 90 0.84 -6.50 -0.84
N VAL A 91 1.53 -7.19 -1.74
CA VAL A 91 0.94 -7.65 -2.99
C VAL A 91 0.17 -8.93 -2.73
N ASN A 92 0.82 -9.86 -2.03
CA ASN A 92 0.20 -11.13 -1.66
C ASN A 92 0.80 -11.78 -0.41
N SER A 93 0.30 -12.97 -0.06
CA SER A 93 0.70 -13.76 1.11
C SER A 93 2.17 -14.18 1.11
N THR A 94 2.85 -14.09 -0.04
CA THR A 94 4.26 -14.45 -0.21
C THR A 94 5.14 -13.29 -0.68
N ALA A 95 4.54 -12.17 -1.09
CA ALA A 95 5.24 -11.04 -1.71
C ALA A 95 4.90 -9.73 -0.99
N ILE A 96 5.92 -9.19 -0.33
CA ILE A 96 5.92 -7.89 0.33
C ILE A 96 7.08 -7.09 -0.25
N TYR A 97 6.79 -5.89 -0.74
CA TYR A 97 7.78 -5.02 -1.37
C TYR A 97 7.94 -3.72 -0.58
N PRO A 98 9.17 -3.27 -0.30
CA PRO A 98 9.39 -1.96 0.28
C PRO A 98 8.94 -0.86 -0.69
N VAL A 99 8.24 0.14 -0.15
CA VAL A 99 7.97 1.39 -0.81
C VAL A 99 9.13 2.34 -0.52
N ASN A 100 9.75 2.81 -1.59
CA ASN A 100 10.87 3.71 -1.54
C ASN A 100 10.56 5.05 -2.17
N ILE A 101 11.37 6.03 -1.81
CA ILE A 101 11.41 7.31 -2.47
C ILE A 101 12.72 7.39 -3.26
N LYS A 102 12.60 7.57 -4.57
CA LYS A 102 13.74 7.67 -5.47
C LYS A 102 13.81 9.06 -6.09
N ASN A 103 15.04 9.54 -6.21
CA ASN A 103 15.28 10.73 -7.02
C ASN A 103 15.18 10.35 -8.49
N ILE A 104 14.25 10.99 -9.21
CA ILE A 104 14.12 10.80 -10.65
C ILE A 104 14.82 11.92 -11.39
N THR A 105 15.91 11.57 -12.06
CA THR A 105 16.61 12.49 -12.96
C THR A 105 15.75 12.70 -14.20
N GLY A 106 15.35 13.94 -14.48
CA GLY A 106 14.61 14.26 -15.70
C GLY A 106 13.55 15.33 -15.52
N THR A 107 13.13 15.57 -14.28
CA THR A 107 12.17 16.62 -13.97
C THR A 107 12.72 17.54 -12.89
N PRO A 108 13.26 18.73 -13.25
CA PRO A 108 13.78 19.68 -12.27
C PRO A 108 12.72 20.09 -11.23
N ASP A 109 11.45 19.97 -11.61
CA ASP A 109 10.31 20.33 -10.77
C ASP A 109 9.80 19.19 -9.87
N TYR A 110 10.24 17.93 -10.04
CA TYR A 110 9.73 16.76 -9.27
C TYR A 110 10.88 15.87 -8.79
N PRO A 111 11.50 16.15 -7.63
CA PRO A 111 12.71 15.45 -7.27
C PRO A 111 12.44 14.01 -6.83
N LEU A 112 11.32 13.71 -6.16
CA LEU A 112 11.15 12.46 -5.42
C LEU A 112 9.86 11.72 -5.78
N GLN A 113 10.01 10.53 -6.36
CA GLN A 113 8.90 9.64 -6.73
C GLN A 113 8.76 8.47 -5.75
N LEU A 114 7.52 8.12 -5.42
CA LEU A 114 7.17 6.94 -4.65
C LEU A 114 7.14 5.69 -5.56
N ILE A 115 7.98 4.71 -5.24
CA ILE A 115 8.18 3.51 -6.04
C ILE A 115 8.24 2.29 -5.14
N SER A 116 7.41 1.29 -5.41
CA SER A 116 7.58 -0.04 -4.84
C SER A 116 8.66 -0.81 -5.60
N SER A 117 9.59 -1.45 -4.89
CA SER A 117 10.67 -2.22 -5.52
C SER A 117 10.99 -3.50 -4.76
N GLN A 118 11.64 -4.46 -5.43
CA GLN A 118 12.03 -5.74 -4.82
C GLN A 118 13.06 -5.60 -3.70
N LYS A 119 13.83 -4.51 -3.72
CA LYS A 119 14.86 -4.21 -2.74
C LYS A 119 14.57 -2.88 -2.05
N ASN A 120 15.08 -2.74 -0.83
CA ASN A 120 15.10 -1.46 -0.14
C ASN A 120 16.07 -0.53 -0.87
N GLU A 121 15.53 0.40 -1.64
CA GLU A 121 16.27 1.28 -2.54
C GLU A 121 15.75 2.71 -2.37
N GLY A 122 16.30 3.46 -1.43
CA GLY A 122 15.86 4.82 -1.15
C GLY A 122 16.78 5.49 -0.15
N ASN A 123 16.38 6.67 0.32
CA ASN A 123 17.20 7.39 1.28
C ASN A 123 17.36 6.63 2.60
N LYS A 124 18.61 6.45 3.05
CA LYS A 124 18.95 5.73 4.29
C LYS A 124 18.33 6.37 5.53
N TYR A 125 18.06 7.67 5.49
CA TYR A 125 17.56 8.45 6.61
C TYR A 125 16.06 8.77 6.53
N GLY A 126 15.36 8.19 5.54
CA GLY A 126 13.92 8.33 5.38
C GLY A 126 13.14 7.55 6.43
N VAL A 127 12.10 8.18 6.97
CA VAL A 127 11.19 7.63 7.98
C VAL A 127 9.77 7.76 7.48
N TRP A 128 9.06 6.65 7.44
CA TRP A 128 7.61 6.62 7.23
C TRP A 128 6.89 6.52 8.57
N ARG A 129 5.86 7.33 8.76
CA ARG A 129 5.01 7.25 9.96
C ARG A 129 3.57 7.67 9.68
N TRP A 130 2.67 7.17 10.50
CA TRP A 130 1.28 7.64 10.56
C TRP A 130 1.16 8.80 11.55
N GLN A 131 0.37 9.81 11.20
CA GLN A 131 -0.07 10.87 12.11
C GLN A 131 -1.58 11.03 11.99
N GLY A 132 -2.31 10.45 12.95
CA GLY A 132 -3.72 10.14 12.73
C GLY A 132 -3.84 9.11 11.59
N SER A 133 -4.73 9.35 10.63
CA SER A 133 -4.83 8.54 9.41
C SER A 133 -3.81 8.94 8.34
N MET A 134 -3.20 10.12 8.42
CA MET A 134 -2.38 10.65 7.33
C MET A 134 -0.95 10.08 7.35
N LEU A 135 -0.44 9.72 6.17
CA LEU A 135 0.89 9.20 5.95
C LEU A 135 1.90 10.34 5.82
N PHE A 136 3.02 10.21 6.53
CA PHE A 136 4.14 11.15 6.48
C PHE A 136 5.40 10.43 6.04
N TYR A 137 6.18 11.13 5.22
CA TYR A 137 7.58 10.83 4.96
C TYR A 137 8.44 11.98 5.48
N GLU A 138 9.50 11.63 6.20
CA GLU A 138 10.44 12.59 6.78
C GLU A 138 11.87 12.13 6.52
N GLU A 139 12.76 13.08 6.28
CA GLU A 139 14.18 12.82 6.13
C GLU A 139 14.98 13.75 7.04
N GLY A 140 15.41 13.22 8.18
CA GLY A 140 16.08 14.02 9.21
C GLY A 140 15.16 15.09 9.79
N LYS A 141 15.38 16.35 9.44
CA LYS A 141 14.53 17.50 9.83
C LYS A 141 13.60 17.97 8.72
N LEU A 142 13.69 17.38 7.54
CA LEU A 142 12.95 17.77 6.36
C LEU A 142 11.63 17.00 6.32
N SER A 143 10.53 17.74 6.26
CA SER A 143 9.20 17.22 6.01
C SER A 143 8.38 18.27 5.29
N ASN A 144 7.53 17.84 4.36
CA ASN A 144 6.55 18.71 3.72
C ASN A 144 5.15 18.59 4.32
N GLY A 145 5.01 17.95 5.48
CA GLY A 145 3.73 17.83 6.18
C GLY A 145 2.78 16.77 5.63
N GLY A 146 3.29 15.72 4.97
CA GLY A 146 2.46 14.63 4.44
C GLY A 146 1.78 14.99 3.11
N LEU A 147 2.34 15.96 2.38
CA LEU A 147 1.81 16.40 1.09
C LEU A 147 2.42 15.57 -0.04
N TYR A 148 1.56 15.10 -0.93
CA TYR A 148 1.92 14.33 -2.11
C TYR A 148 1.30 14.96 -3.34
N TYR A 149 1.79 14.56 -4.50
CA TYR A 149 1.37 15.10 -5.79
C TYR A 149 1.16 13.96 -6.75
N GLU A 150 -0.04 13.88 -7.32
CA GLU A 150 -0.29 13.04 -8.48
C GLU A 150 0.09 13.84 -9.73
N CYS A 151 1.04 13.30 -10.49
CA CYS A 151 1.59 13.92 -11.68
C CYS A 151 1.59 12.94 -12.84
N ILE A 152 1.53 13.48 -14.06
CA ILE A 152 1.75 12.73 -15.30
C ILE A 152 2.93 13.39 -16.01
N PRO A 153 4.18 12.98 -15.73
CA PRO A 153 5.34 13.55 -16.41
C PRO A 153 5.30 13.21 -17.91
N GLU A 154 5.81 14.12 -18.75
CA GLU A 154 5.77 13.98 -20.22
C GLU A 154 6.33 12.62 -20.68
N GLY A 155 5.52 11.87 -21.44
CA GLY A 155 5.92 10.57 -21.98
C GLY A 155 6.04 9.43 -20.95
N SER A 156 5.59 9.65 -19.72
CA SER A 156 5.63 8.65 -18.65
C SER A 156 4.24 8.34 -18.10
N LEU A 157 4.17 7.29 -17.29
CA LEU A 157 2.94 6.90 -16.60
C LEU A 157 2.69 7.83 -15.41
N PRO A 158 1.43 7.95 -14.96
CA PRO A 158 1.11 8.67 -13.75
C PRO A 158 1.95 8.18 -12.57
N GLY A 159 2.23 9.07 -11.63
CA GLY A 159 3.02 8.74 -10.44
C GLY A 159 2.68 9.62 -9.25
N ILE A 160 3.00 9.12 -8.06
CA ILE A 160 2.94 9.89 -6.82
C ILE A 160 4.32 10.43 -6.49
N PHE A 161 4.37 11.74 -6.29
CA PHE A 161 5.58 12.50 -6.03
C PHE A 161 5.47 13.23 -4.69
N THR A 162 6.61 13.59 -4.12
CA THR A 162 6.69 14.39 -2.91
C THR A 162 7.91 15.30 -2.92
N PHE A 163 7.98 16.21 -1.96
CA PHE A 163 9.14 17.06 -1.71
C PHE A 163 9.54 16.90 -0.26
N LEU A 164 10.82 17.08 0.07
CA LEU A 164 11.25 17.06 1.47
C LEU A 164 10.88 18.35 2.21
N GLU A 165 10.62 19.43 1.48
CA GLU A 165 10.25 20.73 2.01
C GLU A 165 8.98 21.24 1.30
N GLY A 166 8.26 22.15 1.94
CA GLY A 166 7.09 22.79 1.34
C GLY A 166 7.47 23.52 0.06
N ALA A 167 6.96 23.05 -1.08
CA ALA A 167 7.16 23.65 -2.39
C ALA A 167 5.82 23.99 -3.03
N LYS A 168 5.83 24.90 -4.02
CA LYS A 168 4.64 25.16 -4.82
C LYS A 168 4.26 23.89 -5.60
N PRO A 169 2.96 23.54 -5.67
CA PRO A 169 2.50 22.46 -6.54
C PRO A 169 3.01 22.68 -7.97
N PRO A 170 3.69 21.70 -8.56
CA PRO A 170 4.21 21.87 -9.91
C PRO A 170 3.10 21.88 -10.96
N VAL A 171 3.46 22.30 -12.18
CA VAL A 171 2.50 22.49 -13.28
C VAL A 171 1.92 21.15 -13.73
N GLY A 172 0.59 21.02 -13.71
CA GLY A 172 -0.11 19.82 -14.16
C GLY A 172 -0.27 18.73 -13.09
N CYS A 173 0.15 19.00 -11.85
CA CYS A 173 -0.02 18.06 -10.75
C CYS A 173 -1.14 18.43 -9.79
N SER A 174 -1.78 17.41 -9.23
CA SER A 174 -2.83 17.59 -8.23
C SER A 174 -2.28 17.28 -6.83
N PRO A 175 -2.31 18.25 -5.89
CA PRO A 175 -1.91 18.01 -4.51
C PRO A 175 -2.90 17.08 -3.81
N MET A 176 -2.38 16.19 -2.96
CA MET A 176 -3.16 15.23 -2.20
C MET A 176 -2.46 14.82 -0.91
N THR A 177 -3.23 14.23 -0.01
CA THR A 177 -2.75 13.54 1.19
C THR A 177 -3.09 12.05 1.11
N LEU A 178 -2.28 11.22 1.76
CA LEU A 178 -2.45 9.76 1.75
C LEU A 178 -2.93 9.32 3.13
N HIS A 179 -4.00 8.52 3.20
CA HIS A 179 -4.67 8.17 4.46
C HIS A 179 -4.88 6.66 4.60
N GLY A 180 -4.46 6.08 5.73
CA GLY A 180 -4.77 4.69 6.11
C GLY A 180 -6.03 4.60 6.96
N PHE A 181 -6.88 3.61 6.68
CA PHE A 181 -8.15 3.35 7.39
C PHE A 181 -8.27 1.88 7.82
#